data_AF-A0A7S1WWW3-F1
#
_entry.id   AF-A0A7S1WWW3-F1
#
_cell.length_a   1.000
_cell.length_b   1.000
_cell.length_c   1.000
_cell.angle_alpha   90.00
_cell.angle_beta   90.00
_cell.angle_gamma   90.00
#
_symmetry.space_group_name_H-M   'P 1'
#
loop_
_entity.id
_entity.type
_entity.pdbx_description
1 polymer ?
#
loop_
_entity_poly.entity_id
_entity_poly.type
_entity_poly.pdbx_seq_one_letter_code
_entity_poly.pdbx_strand_id
1 'polypeptide(L)'
;VELKASCRLEKFFYGGHKGIKRTRKIHNKMGWLEEERMYRIDVPAGHVEPFVADFRRQGDHHDDQYPDTIRFKVASKQHEVVVRKGNDLQAKSQAPLGES
;
A
#
# COMPACT_ATOMS: atom_id res chain seq x y z
N VAL A 1 -7.34 -4.77 11.93
CA VAL A 1 -6.80 -5.64 10.86
C VAL A 1 -5.64 -4.95 10.15
N GLU A 2 -4.50 -5.63 9.97
CA GLU A 2 -3.35 -5.10 9.23
C GLU A 2 -3.22 -5.80 7.86
N LEU A 3 -3.02 -5.02 6.80
CA LEU A 3 -2.94 -5.49 5.42
C LEU A 3 -1.70 -4.94 4.73
N LYS A 4 -0.96 -5.80 4.03
CA LYS A 4 0.17 -5.39 3.18
C LYS A 4 -0.34 -4.96 1.81
N ALA A 5 0.24 -3.90 1.26
CA ALA A 5 -0.04 -3.44 -0.09
C ALA A 5 1.25 -3.05 -0.80
N SER A 6 1.31 -3.29 -2.11
CA SER A 6 2.46 -2.91 -2.92
C SER A 6 2.08 -1.85 -3.97
N CYS A 7 3.00 -0.92 -4.21
CA CYS A 7 2.91 0.03 -5.30
C CYS A 7 4.26 0.20 -6.00
N ARG A 8 4.28 1.02 -7.07
CA ARG A 8 5.52 1.38 -7.76
C ARG A 8 6.41 2.23 -6.85
N LEU A 9 7.73 2.06 -6.94
CA LEU A 9 8.73 2.83 -6.19
C LEU A 9 8.58 4.34 -6.42
N GLU A 10 8.23 4.71 -7.65
CA GLU A 10 8.06 6.08 -8.12
C GLU A 10 7.00 6.85 -7.31
N LYS A 11 6.02 6.17 -6.69
CA LYS A 11 5.05 6.81 -5.80
C LYS A 11 5.65 7.28 -4.49
N PHE A 12 6.70 6.63 -4.00
CA PHE A 12 7.45 7.11 -2.84
C PHE A 12 8.42 8.24 -3.19
N PHE A 13 8.76 8.40 -4.48
CA PHE A 13 9.56 9.54 -4.94
C PHE A 13 8.69 10.77 -5.23
N TYR A 14 7.75 10.64 -6.16
CA TYR A 14 6.94 11.76 -6.65
C TYR A 14 5.67 12.01 -5.84
N GLY A 15 5.34 11.11 -4.92
CA GLY A 15 4.03 11.07 -4.29
C GLY A 15 2.97 10.52 -5.24
N GLY A 16 1.75 10.33 -4.71
CA GLY A 16 0.60 9.93 -5.50
C GLY A 16 -0.37 9.08 -4.71
N HIS A 17 -1.32 8.45 -5.40
CA HIS A 17 -2.34 7.64 -4.74
C HIS A 17 -2.29 6.17 -5.15
N LYS A 18 -2.63 5.29 -4.21
CA LYS A 18 -2.86 3.85 -4.42
C LYS A 18 -4.29 3.53 -4.04
N GLY A 19 -5.09 3.09 -5.01
CA GLY A 19 -6.40 2.49 -4.77
C GLY A 19 -6.26 1.01 -4.42
N ILE A 20 -6.99 0.55 -3.41
CA ILE A 20 -7.10 -0.86 -3.01
C ILE A 20 -8.59 -1.20 -2.91
N LYS A 21 -9.03 -2.19 -3.68
CA LYS A 21 -10.37 -2.76 -3.54
C LYS A 21 -10.35 -3.89 -2.52
N ARG A 22 -11.33 -3.92 -1.62
CA ARG A 22 -11.53 -5.00 -0.65
C ARG A 22 -13.02 -5.17 -0.38
N THR A 23 -13.49 -6.41 -0.40
CA THR A 23 -14.81 -6.78 0.11
C THR A 23 -14.79 -6.81 1.62
N ARG A 24 -15.83 -6.26 2.25
CA ARG A 24 -16.02 -6.26 3.71
C ARG A 24 -17.41 -6.72 4.08
N LYS A 25 -17.55 -7.31 5.26
CA LYS A 25 -18.86 -7.65 5.84
C LYS A 25 -19.43 -6.42 6.54
N ILE A 26 -20.67 -6.06 6.23
CA ILE A 26 -21.39 -4.98 6.88
C ILE A 26 -22.75 -5.48 7.40
N HIS A 27 -23.20 -4.88 8.50
CA HIS A 27 -24.53 -5.12 9.06
C HIS A 27 -25.39 -3.86 8.91
N ASN A 28 -26.54 -3.99 8.26
CA ASN A 28 -27.50 -2.89 8.08
C ASN A 28 -28.93 -3.33 8.44
N LYS A 29 -29.93 -2.50 8.11
CA LYS A 29 -31.35 -2.78 8.43
C LYS A 29 -31.91 -4.04 7.77
N MET A 30 -31.27 -4.54 6.70
CA MET A 30 -31.65 -5.77 5.98
C MET A 30 -30.88 -7.00 6.48
N GLY A 31 -29.96 -6.82 7.43
CA GLY A 31 -29.11 -7.87 7.97
C GLY A 31 -27.66 -7.78 7.49
N TRP A 32 -26.99 -8.93 7.48
CA TRP A 32 -25.58 -9.07 7.09
C TRP A 32 -25.43 -9.15 5.57
N LEU A 33 -24.51 -8.36 5.01
CA LEU A 33 -24.17 -8.40 3.58
C LEU A 33 -22.69 -8.12 3.33
N GLU A 34 -22.23 -8.44 2.12
CA GLU A 34 -20.88 -8.14 1.66
C GLU A 34 -20.88 -6.92 0.71
N GLU A 35 -19.95 -6.00 0.93
CA GLU A 35 -19.80 -4.76 0.17
C GLU A 35 -18.38 -4.65 -0.38
N GLU A 36 -18.22 -4.41 -1.69
CA GLU A 36 -16.93 -4.00 -2.26
C GLU A 36 -16.66 -2.53 -1.95
N ARG A 37 -15.52 -2.25 -1.31
CA ARG A 37 -15.08 -0.88 -1.02
C ARG A 37 -13.71 -0.59 -1.60
N MET A 38 -13.53 0.62 -2.12
CA MET A 38 -12.22 1.14 -2.53
C MET A 38 -11.62 2.05 -1.44
N TYR A 39 -10.38 1.77 -1.07
CA TYR A 39 -9.55 2.56 -0.16
C TYR A 39 -8.52 3.30 -0.98
N ARG A 40 -8.55 4.63 -0.93
CA ARG A 40 -7.55 5.49 -1.56
C ARG A 40 -6.52 5.87 -0.51
N ILE A 41 -5.27 5.47 -0.75
CA ILE A 41 -4.12 5.81 0.09
C ILE A 41 -3.28 6.84 -0.65
N ASP A 42 -3.18 8.04 -0.12
CA ASP A 42 -2.31 9.09 -0.66
C ASP A 42 -0.91 8.96 -0.02
N VAL A 43 0.04 8.45 -0.81
CA VAL A 43 1.45 8.27 -0.41
C VAL A 43 2.16 9.61 -0.60
N PRO A 44 2.76 10.20 0.45
CA PRO A 44 3.52 11.44 0.33
C PRO A 44 4.80 11.25 -0.48
N ALA A 45 5.19 12.29 -1.21
CA ALA A 45 6.48 12.34 -1.90
C ALA A 45 7.64 12.26 -0.90
N GLY A 46 8.72 11.58 -1.30
CA GLY A 46 9.92 11.36 -0.48
C GLY A 46 9.74 10.42 0.72
N HIS A 47 8.55 9.87 0.96
CA HIS A 47 8.31 9.12 2.19
C HIS A 47 9.12 7.81 2.25
N VAL A 48 9.51 7.43 3.47
CA VAL A 48 10.25 6.21 3.75
C VAL A 48 9.28 5.04 3.78
N GLU A 49 9.73 3.91 3.26
CA GLU A 49 8.94 2.68 3.24
C GLU A 49 9.09 1.90 4.56
N PRO A 50 8.01 1.26 5.05
CA PRO A 50 6.65 1.31 4.52
C PRO A 50 5.88 2.56 4.95
N PHE A 51 4.98 3.06 4.10
CA PHE A 51 3.98 4.05 4.50
C PHE A 51 2.79 3.35 5.17
N VAL A 52 2.29 3.91 6.27
CA VAL A 52 1.17 3.36 7.03
C VAL A 52 -0.05 4.28 6.92
N ALA A 53 -1.18 3.72 6.52
CA ALA A 53 -2.46 4.43 6.45
C ALA A 53 -3.55 3.69 7.22
N ASP A 54 -4.20 4.38 8.16
CA ASP A 54 -5.26 3.83 9.01
C ASP A 54 -6.64 4.33 8.57
N PHE A 55 -7.55 3.39 8.34
CA PHE A 55 -8.96 3.63 8.06
C PHE A 55 -9.80 3.14 9.24
N ARG A 56 -10.06 4.06 10.18
CA ARG A 56 -10.75 3.77 11.44
C ARG A 56 -12.20 3.35 11.22
N ARG A 57 -12.57 2.20 11.79
CA ARG A 57 -13.93 1.62 11.70
C ARG A 57 -14.45 1.47 10.28
N GLN A 58 -13.56 1.13 9.35
CA GLN A 58 -13.91 0.92 7.95
C GLN A 58 -13.79 -0.55 7.51
N GLY A 59 -13.36 -1.44 8.39
CA GLY A 59 -13.25 -2.86 8.09
C GLY A 59 -14.57 -3.62 8.27
N ASP A 60 -14.46 -4.88 8.67
CA ASP A 60 -15.61 -5.75 8.82
C ASP A 60 -16.40 -5.36 10.08
N HIS A 61 -17.72 -5.44 9.99
CA HIS A 61 -18.61 -5.34 11.14
C HIS A 61 -18.60 -6.68 11.89
N HIS A 62 -18.82 -6.61 13.20
CA HIS A 62 -18.95 -7.76 14.09
C HIS A 62 -20.15 -7.53 15.02
N ASP A 63 -20.70 -8.61 15.56
CA ASP A 63 -21.76 -8.50 16.58
C ASP A 63 -21.25 -7.73 17.80
N ASP A 64 -22.05 -6.76 18.26
CA ASP A 64 -21.84 -5.94 19.46
C ASP A 64 -20.47 -5.22 19.56
N GLN A 65 -19.77 -5.03 18.43
CA GLN A 65 -18.49 -4.34 18.38
C GLN A 65 -18.48 -3.28 17.28
N TYR A 66 -17.61 -2.29 17.44
CA TYR A 66 -17.34 -1.35 16.36
C TYR A 66 -16.67 -2.07 15.18
N PRO A 67 -16.91 -1.62 13.95
CA PRO A 67 -16.22 -2.15 12.79
C PRO A 67 -14.70 -2.06 12.95
N ASP A 68 -13.98 -2.97 12.30
CA ASP A 68 -12.53 -3.02 12.35
C ASP A 68 -11.88 -1.71 11.89
N THR A 69 -10.75 -1.37 12.50
CA THR A 69 -9.81 -0.42 11.87
C THR A 69 -8.90 -1.19 10.92
N ILE A 70 -8.85 -0.73 9.67
CA ILE A 70 -7.94 -1.29 8.66
C ILE A 70 -6.66 -0.46 8.64
N ARG A 71 -5.52 -1.12 8.81
CA ARG A 71 -4.18 -0.53 8.69
C ARG A 71 -3.51 -1.07 7.44
N PHE A 72 -3.27 -0.22 6.46
CA PHE A 72 -2.48 -0.60 5.28
C PHE A 72 -1.02 -0.26 5.49
N LYS A 73 -0.14 -1.25 5.32
CA LYS A 73 1.32 -1.07 5.18
C LYS A 73 1.68 -1.12 3.70
N VAL A 74 1.90 0.04 3.10
CA VAL A 74 2.25 0.20 1.69
C VAL A 74 3.77 0.21 1.54
N ALA A 75 4.30 -0.64 0.67
CA ALA A 75 5.71 -0.67 0.30
C ALA A 75 5.89 -0.69 -1.22
N SER A 76 7.08 -0.37 -1.72
CA SER A 76 7.37 -0.54 -3.14
C SER A 76 7.48 -2.03 -3.48
N LYS A 77 7.01 -2.39 -4.68
CA LYS A 77 7.42 -3.65 -5.31
C LYS A 77 8.85 -3.49 -5.85
N GLN A 78 9.52 -4.62 -6.07
CA GLN A 78 10.83 -4.63 -6.73
C GLN A 78 10.77 -3.83 -8.05
N HIS A 79 11.71 -2.89 -8.19
CA HIS A 79 11.86 -2.11 -9.41
C HIS A 79 12.84 -2.81 -10.35
N GLU A 80 12.63 -2.65 -11.66
CA GLU A 80 13.34 -3.44 -12.68
C GLU A 80 14.82 -3.06 -12.80
N VAL A 81 15.14 -1.78 -12.62
CA VAL A 81 16.50 -1.24 -12.82
C VAL A 81 17.19 -0.73 -11.55
N VAL A 82 16.46 -0.48 -10.46
CA VAL A 82 17.03 0.14 -9.25
C VAL A 82 16.54 -0.55 -7.98
N VAL A 83 17.34 -0.45 -6.92
CA VAL A 83 16.94 -0.83 -5.56
C VAL A 83 17.10 0.39 -4.66
N ARG A 84 16.07 0.72 -3.89
CA ARG A 84 16.15 1.77 -2.87
C ARG A 84 16.93 1.26 -1.67
N LYS A 85 17.93 2.02 -1.22
CA LYS A 85 18.65 1.79 0.03
C LYS A 85 18.67 3.08 0.85
N GLY A 86 17.80 3.16 1.85
CA GLY A 86 17.57 4.39 2.60
C GLY A 86 17.08 5.51 1.68
N ASN A 87 17.90 6.54 1.52
CA ASN A 87 17.62 7.70 0.66
C ASN A 87 18.23 7.57 -0.75
N ASP A 88 18.98 6.51 -1.03
CA ASP A 88 19.68 6.31 -2.30
C ASP A 88 18.95 5.33 -3.22
N LEU A 89 19.23 5.45 -4.53
CA LEU A 89 18.89 4.45 -5.54
C LEU A 89 20.16 3.80 -6.08
N GLN A 90 20.21 2.47 -6.04
CA GLN A 90 21.31 1.69 -6.59
C GLN A 90 20.88 1.00 -7.89
N ALA A 91 21.54 1.35 -8.99
CA ALA A 91 21.45 0.63 -10.26
C ALA A 91 22.69 -0.26 -10.44
N LYS A 92 22.51 -1.45 -11.00
CA LYS A 92 23.64 -2.29 -11.44
C LYS A 92 23.75 -2.18 -12.96
N SER A 93 24.96 -1.90 -13.45
CA SER A 93 25.27 -1.94 -14.87
C SER A 93 26.48 -2.85 -15.09
N GLN A 94 26.44 -3.63 -16.17
CA GLN A 94 27.59 -4.41 -16.63
C GLN A 94 28.32 -3.58 -17.68
N ALA A 95 29.60 -3.31 -17.43
CA ALA A 95 30.48 -2.68 -18.41
C ALA A 95 31.41 -3.75 -18.99
N PRO A 96 31.60 -3.80 -20.32
CA PRO A 96 32.65 -4.63 -20.90
C PRO A 96 34.00 -4.08 -20.43
N LEU A 97 34.89 -4.97 -19.97
CA LEU A 97 36.31 -4.65 -19.98
C LEU A 97 36.74 -4.69 -21.45
N GLY A 98 37.10 -3.54 -22.02
CA GLY A 98 37.70 -3.53 -23.35
C GLY A 98 39.05 -4.25 -23.35
N GLU A 99 39.29 -5.08 -24.36
CA GLU A 99 40.64 -5.44 -24.79
C GLU A 99 41.27 -4.18 -25.40
N SER A 100 42.25 -3.63 -24.70
CA SER A 100 43.10 -2.51 -25.15
C SER A 100 44.15 -2.95 -26.15
#